data_AF-E3MIV2-F1
#
_entry.id   AF-E3MIV2-F1
#
_cell.length_a   1.000
_cell.length_b   1.000
_cell.length_c   1.000
_cell.angle_alpha   90.00
_cell.angle_beta   90.00
_cell.angle_gamma   90.00
#
_symmetry.space_group_name_H-M   'P 1'
#
loop_
_entity.id
_entity.type
_entity.pdbx_description
1 polymer ?
#
loop_
_entity_poly.entity_id
_entity_poly.type
_entity_poly.pdbx_seq_one_letter_code
_entity_poly.pdbx_strand_id
1 'polypeptide(L)'
;MANSKFPLLKLPYLGQKHVVSIMTTSERIRYSLLSKNAEELIKTLRLKAAYLQLTFNDNIVTVHSSYEDRLEEWLIPTENEHVECLLSISPDIVKSIDEETKDINIVVKKPEFKTIRDWLDHISDALKCRKLKIIFDGLAYYKPPIEISDLLQGYNISSVSCTICNPPLIGDIMEAFPEVREWELEAHPFEGDQKERFLSRSLDFFQTLSRFHIGIENLLQMDCKVIRINELTAQQTNRFLRHWISSGTNRNLESLSAPFKEYEGYQQDLFNGIQYSAVPEERCRVSNVPNLSEFFPDVIVVQFEIRRQSDGRKATIQLEQIYDFIHFRIKSLPISDSLRTNLS
;
A
#
# COMPACT_ATOMS: atom_id res chain seq x y z
N MET A 1 2.88 17.89 -45.23
CA MET A 1 4.26 17.56 -44.76
C MET A 1 4.27 16.09 -44.36
N ALA A 2 5.16 15.28 -44.95
CA ALA A 2 5.22 13.86 -44.65
C ALA A 2 5.59 13.67 -43.17
N ASN A 3 4.74 12.92 -42.45
CA ASN A 3 4.91 12.59 -41.04
C ASN A 3 6.08 11.58 -40.91
N SER A 4 7.32 12.06 -40.98
CA SER A 4 8.50 11.20 -40.89
C SER A 4 8.67 10.72 -39.45
N LYS A 5 8.14 9.54 -39.15
CA LYS A 5 8.33 8.88 -37.86
C LYS A 5 9.81 8.61 -37.62
N PHE A 6 10.28 8.88 -36.40
CA PHE A 6 11.67 8.62 -35.99
C PHE A 6 11.98 7.12 -36.10
N PRO A 7 13.01 6.70 -36.86
CA PRO A 7 13.28 5.30 -37.15
C PRO A 7 14.09 4.63 -36.03
N LEU A 8 13.53 4.55 -34.81
CA LEU A 8 14.19 4.01 -33.61
C LEU A 8 14.89 2.66 -33.87
N LEU A 9 14.19 1.72 -34.51
CA LEU A 9 14.72 0.37 -34.76
C LEU A 9 15.86 0.31 -35.80
N LYS A 10 16.11 1.39 -36.53
CA LYS A 10 17.24 1.49 -37.49
C LYS A 10 18.51 2.05 -36.85
N LEU A 11 18.45 2.52 -35.61
CA LEU A 11 19.63 3.03 -34.91
C LEU A 11 20.59 1.89 -34.56
N PRO A 12 21.90 2.17 -34.45
CA PRO A 12 22.84 1.25 -33.82
C PRO A 12 22.43 0.92 -32.38
N TYR A 13 22.89 -0.22 -31.86
CA TYR A 13 22.52 -0.71 -30.52
C TYR A 13 22.64 0.34 -29.41
N LEU A 14 23.74 1.11 -29.38
CA LEU A 14 23.93 2.16 -28.37
C LEU A 14 22.93 3.32 -28.53
N GLY A 15 22.55 3.66 -29.76
CA GLY A 15 21.53 4.66 -30.04
C GLY A 15 20.15 4.20 -29.57
N GLN A 16 19.78 2.95 -29.84
CA GLN A 16 18.54 2.37 -29.31
C GLN A 16 18.53 2.34 -27.79
N LYS A 17 19.63 1.88 -27.18
CA LYS A 17 19.77 1.83 -25.72
C LYS A 17 19.63 3.20 -25.07
N HIS A 18 20.21 4.24 -25.68
CA HIS A 18 20.09 5.60 -25.18
C HIS A 18 18.64 6.10 -25.24
N VAL A 19 17.96 5.95 -26.38
CA VAL A 19 16.57 6.39 -26.52
C VAL A 19 15.65 5.63 -25.56
N VAL A 20 15.80 4.32 -25.44
CA VAL A 20 14.98 3.50 -24.53
C VAL A 20 15.30 3.82 -23.05
N SER A 21 16.52 4.27 -22.74
CA SER A 21 16.87 4.68 -21.38
C SER A 21 16.17 5.96 -20.92
N ILE A 22 15.68 6.79 -21.84
CA ILE A 22 14.95 8.04 -21.51
C ILE A 22 13.43 7.92 -21.67
N MET A 23 12.94 6.80 -22.21
CA MET A 23 11.50 6.48 -22.30
C MET A 23 10.86 6.34 -20.92
N THR A 24 9.55 6.56 -20.84
CA THR A 24 8.77 6.27 -19.61
C THR A 24 8.72 4.77 -19.33
N THR A 25 8.35 4.40 -18.11
CA THR A 25 8.15 2.99 -17.72
C THR A 25 7.23 2.23 -18.69
N SER A 26 6.09 2.80 -19.06
CA SER A 26 5.16 2.15 -20.00
C SER A 26 5.67 2.08 -21.43
N GLU A 27 6.36 3.13 -21.92
CA GLU A 27 7.01 3.09 -23.23
C GLU A 27 8.04 1.96 -23.32
N ARG A 28 8.77 1.71 -22.23
CA ARG A 28 9.75 0.62 -22.15
C ARG A 28 9.10 -0.76 -22.17
N ILE A 29 8.02 -0.97 -21.41
CA ILE A 29 7.23 -2.23 -21.47
C ILE A 29 6.67 -2.45 -22.87
N ARG A 30 6.15 -1.39 -23.51
CA ARG A 30 5.69 -1.46 -24.90
C ARG A 30 6.83 -1.82 -25.85
N TYR A 31 8.00 -1.22 -25.67
CA TYR A 31 9.18 -1.53 -26.46
C TYR A 31 9.60 -3.00 -26.31
N SER A 32 9.59 -3.58 -25.10
CA SER A 32 9.92 -5.00 -24.90
C SER A 32 8.97 -5.95 -25.62
N LEU A 33 7.71 -5.57 -25.84
CA LEU A 33 6.73 -6.39 -26.55
C LEU A 33 6.99 -6.49 -28.07
N LEU A 34 7.82 -5.60 -28.65
CA LEU A 34 8.05 -5.53 -30.09
C LEU A 34 8.84 -6.72 -30.64
N SER A 35 9.84 -7.23 -29.90
CA SER A 35 10.68 -8.35 -30.33
C SER A 35 11.53 -8.89 -29.17
N LYS A 36 12.07 -10.11 -29.31
CA LYS A 36 13.02 -10.68 -28.35
C LYS A 36 14.25 -9.78 -28.12
N ASN A 37 14.76 -9.13 -29.16
CA ASN A 37 15.91 -8.22 -29.02
C ASN A 37 15.56 -6.97 -28.21
N ALA A 38 14.34 -6.45 -28.36
CA ALA A 38 13.87 -5.31 -27.61
C ALA A 38 13.66 -5.67 -26.13
N GLU A 39 13.10 -6.84 -25.87
CA GLU A 39 12.97 -7.42 -24.53
C GLU A 39 14.33 -7.58 -23.84
N GLU A 40 15.31 -8.20 -24.51
CA GLU A 40 16.67 -8.35 -23.99
C GLU A 40 17.35 -6.99 -23.74
N LEU A 41 17.13 -6.00 -24.61
CA LEU A 41 17.64 -4.64 -24.40
C LEU A 41 17.08 -4.04 -23.11
N ILE A 42 15.77 -4.15 -22.86
CA ILE A 42 15.13 -3.69 -21.61
C ILE A 42 15.74 -4.39 -20.40
N LYS A 43 15.96 -5.71 -20.48
CA LYS A 43 16.62 -6.47 -19.40
C LYS A 43 18.04 -5.98 -19.11
N THR A 44 18.74 -5.34 -20.05
CA THR A 44 20.07 -4.75 -19.79
C THR A 44 20.03 -3.42 -19.04
N LEU A 45 18.86 -2.77 -18.94
CA LEU A 45 18.72 -1.48 -18.26
C LEU A 45 18.69 -1.66 -16.73
N ARG A 46 19.13 -0.63 -16.00
CA ARG A 46 19.12 -0.62 -14.52
C ARG A 46 17.77 -0.16 -13.98
N LEU A 47 16.69 -0.76 -14.48
CA LEU A 47 15.33 -0.49 -14.03
C LEU A 47 14.92 -1.56 -13.03
N LYS A 48 14.49 -1.15 -11.84
CA LYS A 48 14.00 -2.05 -10.80
C LYS A 48 12.87 -1.37 -10.03
N ALA A 49 11.63 -1.78 -10.28
CA ALA A 49 10.51 -1.31 -9.47
C ALA A 49 10.61 -1.85 -8.03
N ALA A 50 10.15 -1.06 -7.06
CA ALA A 50 10.12 -1.46 -5.66
C ALA A 50 9.02 -2.49 -5.40
N TYR A 51 7.88 -2.35 -6.08
CA TYR A 51 6.77 -3.30 -6.09
C TYR A 51 5.96 -3.12 -7.38
N LEU A 52 5.14 -4.13 -7.68
CA LEU A 52 4.01 -4.03 -8.61
C LEU A 52 2.72 -4.12 -7.79
N GLN A 53 1.71 -3.35 -8.14
CA GLN A 53 0.39 -3.41 -7.54
C GLN A 53 -0.57 -4.04 -8.55
N LEU A 54 -1.24 -5.11 -8.14
CA LEU A 54 -2.25 -5.80 -8.93
C LEU A 54 -3.61 -5.52 -8.31
N THR A 55 -4.48 -4.88 -9.07
CA THR A 55 -5.87 -4.67 -8.66
C THR A 55 -6.75 -5.67 -9.40
N PHE A 56 -7.44 -6.51 -8.65
CA PHE A 56 -8.46 -7.42 -9.16
C PHE A 56 -9.81 -6.74 -9.01
N ASN A 57 -10.39 -6.36 -10.14
CA ASN A 57 -11.75 -5.86 -10.25
C ASN A 57 -12.60 -6.92 -10.97
N ASP A 58 -13.92 -6.72 -11.06
CA ASP A 58 -14.90 -7.69 -11.54
C ASP A 58 -14.46 -8.31 -12.88
N ASN A 59 -14.14 -7.45 -13.86
CA ASN A 59 -13.88 -7.86 -15.25
C ASN A 59 -12.48 -7.49 -15.77
N ILE A 60 -11.61 -6.94 -14.92
CA ILE A 60 -10.28 -6.46 -15.31
C ILE A 60 -9.27 -6.76 -14.21
N VAL A 61 -8.06 -7.14 -14.62
CA VAL A 61 -6.88 -7.11 -13.75
C VAL A 61 -6.04 -5.92 -14.17
N THR A 62 -5.71 -5.06 -13.22
CA THR A 62 -4.92 -3.87 -13.49
C THR A 62 -3.55 -3.98 -12.84
N VAL A 63 -2.52 -3.56 -13.56
CA VAL A 63 -1.12 -3.63 -13.09
C VAL A 63 -0.52 -2.24 -13.07
N HIS A 64 -0.01 -1.87 -11.89
CA HIS A 64 0.65 -0.62 -11.59
C HIS A 64 2.07 -0.87 -11.09
N SER A 65 2.98 0.06 -11.34
CA SER A 65 4.36 -0.02 -10.82
C SER A 65 4.60 1.05 -9.76
N SER A 66 5.64 0.87 -8.94
CA SER A 66 6.02 1.87 -7.93
C SER A 66 6.64 3.16 -8.50
N TYR A 67 6.69 3.35 -9.81
CA TYR A 67 7.26 4.55 -10.40
C TYR A 67 6.18 5.63 -10.59
N GLU A 68 6.55 6.87 -10.32
CA GLU A 68 5.67 8.05 -10.39
C GLU A 68 5.59 8.70 -11.78
N ASP A 69 6.27 8.14 -12.79
CA ASP A 69 6.46 8.76 -14.11
C ASP A 69 5.23 8.69 -15.03
N ARG A 70 4.05 8.87 -14.42
CA ARG A 70 2.65 8.81 -14.89
C ARG A 70 2.06 7.43 -14.72
N LEU A 71 1.07 7.42 -13.83
CA LEU A 71 0.15 6.37 -13.46
C LEU A 71 -0.50 5.74 -14.70
N GLU A 72 0.25 4.94 -15.47
CA GLU A 72 -0.30 4.23 -16.61
C GLU A 72 -0.82 2.86 -16.13
N GLU A 73 -2.14 2.72 -16.12
CA GLU A 73 -2.83 1.50 -15.74
C GLU A 73 -2.83 0.51 -16.91
N TRP A 74 -2.28 -0.69 -16.67
CA TRP A 74 -2.36 -1.78 -17.65
C TRP A 74 -3.61 -2.62 -17.38
N LEU A 75 -4.64 -2.44 -18.20
CA LEU A 75 -5.87 -3.22 -18.14
C LEU A 75 -5.73 -4.52 -18.92
N ILE A 76 -5.80 -5.63 -18.19
CA ILE A 76 -5.91 -6.98 -18.73
C ILE A 76 -7.38 -7.38 -18.66
N PRO A 77 -8.14 -7.33 -19.78
CA PRO A 77 -9.54 -7.71 -19.79
C PRO A 77 -9.70 -9.18 -19.44
N THR A 78 -10.64 -9.50 -18.57
CA THR A 78 -11.06 -10.87 -18.34
C THR A 78 -12.34 -11.10 -19.14
N GLU A 79 -12.26 -11.80 -20.27
CA GLU A 79 -13.41 -12.02 -21.16
C GLU A 79 -14.55 -12.77 -20.44
N ASN A 80 -15.74 -12.18 -20.40
CA ASN A 80 -17.06 -12.70 -19.95
C ASN A 80 -17.53 -12.27 -18.56
N GLU A 81 -18.80 -11.87 -18.49
CA GLU A 81 -19.59 -11.62 -17.27
C GLU A 81 -19.88 -12.92 -16.47
N HIS A 82 -19.33 -14.07 -16.88
CA HIS A 82 -19.62 -15.40 -16.34
C HIS A 82 -18.37 -16.30 -16.18
N VAL A 83 -17.16 -15.74 -16.06
CA VAL A 83 -15.97 -16.59 -15.89
C VAL A 83 -15.89 -17.13 -14.47
N GLU A 84 -16.14 -18.42 -14.31
CA GLU A 84 -15.95 -19.14 -13.03
C GLU A 84 -14.48 -19.36 -12.65
N CYS A 85 -13.52 -19.20 -13.58
CA CYS A 85 -12.11 -19.52 -13.35
C CYS A 85 -11.10 -18.57 -14.06
N LEU A 86 -10.18 -17.98 -13.29
CA LEU A 86 -9.15 -17.05 -13.80
C LEU A 86 -8.15 -17.69 -14.77
N LEU A 87 -7.86 -18.97 -14.56
CA LEU A 87 -6.85 -19.70 -15.33
C LEU A 87 -7.30 -20.00 -16.77
N SER A 88 -8.61 -19.89 -17.05
CA SER A 88 -9.19 -20.15 -18.37
C SER A 88 -9.20 -18.92 -19.29
N ILE A 89 -8.72 -17.77 -18.80
CA ILE A 89 -8.82 -16.48 -19.47
C ILE A 89 -7.61 -16.26 -20.37
N SER A 90 -7.86 -15.97 -21.64
CA SER A 90 -6.83 -15.68 -22.64
C SER A 90 -6.91 -14.24 -23.14
N PRO A 91 -6.32 -13.27 -22.41
CA PRO A 91 -6.28 -11.89 -22.86
C PRO A 91 -5.25 -11.75 -23.98
N ASP A 92 -5.69 -11.72 -25.24
CA ASP A 92 -4.81 -11.42 -26.38
C ASP A 92 -4.60 -9.91 -26.58
N ILE A 93 -5.40 -9.08 -25.89
CA ILE A 93 -5.41 -7.63 -25.93
C ILE A 93 -5.23 -7.06 -24.52
N VAL A 94 -4.30 -6.12 -24.36
CA VAL A 94 -4.10 -5.33 -23.13
C VAL A 94 -4.11 -3.84 -23.47
N LYS A 95 -4.74 -3.04 -22.62
CA LYS A 95 -4.86 -1.58 -22.82
C LYS A 95 -4.00 -0.85 -21.81
N SER A 96 -3.34 0.22 -22.25
CA SER A 96 -2.67 1.18 -21.37
C SER A 96 -3.56 2.41 -21.25
N ILE A 97 -3.88 2.82 -20.02
CA ILE A 97 -4.69 4.01 -19.72
C ILE A 97 -3.84 5.01 -18.96
N ASP A 98 -3.95 6.29 -19.31
CA ASP A 98 -3.43 7.37 -18.46
C ASP A 98 -4.40 7.58 -17.28
N GLU A 99 -3.99 7.35 -16.02
CA GLU A 99 -4.91 7.57 -14.89
C GLU A 99 -5.30 9.04 -14.73
N GLU A 100 -4.45 10.01 -15.13
CA GLU A 100 -4.77 11.43 -14.97
C GLU A 100 -5.85 11.87 -15.96
N THR A 101 -5.75 11.46 -17.23
CA THR A 101 -6.73 11.85 -18.26
C THR A 101 -7.86 10.85 -18.44
N LYS A 102 -7.71 9.62 -17.93
CA LYS A 102 -8.56 8.44 -18.18
C LYS A 102 -8.68 8.06 -19.66
N ASP A 103 -7.79 8.56 -20.50
CA ASP A 103 -7.79 8.22 -21.92
C ASP A 103 -7.13 6.85 -22.15
N ILE A 104 -7.76 6.06 -23.01
CA ILE A 104 -7.11 4.84 -23.54
C ILE A 104 -6.00 5.30 -24.47
N ASN A 105 -4.78 5.27 -23.96
CA ASN A 105 -3.62 5.69 -24.72
C ASN A 105 -3.34 4.72 -25.86
N ILE A 106 -3.29 3.41 -25.58
CA ILE A 106 -2.83 2.40 -26.56
C ILE A 106 -3.46 1.03 -26.29
N VAL A 107 -3.81 0.32 -27.37
CA VAL A 107 -4.24 -1.08 -27.36
C VAL A 107 -3.09 -1.94 -27.89
N VAL A 108 -2.59 -2.89 -27.10
CA VAL A 108 -1.51 -3.82 -27.47
C VAL A 108 -2.07 -5.22 -27.66
N LYS A 109 -1.79 -5.84 -28.81
CA LYS A 109 -2.18 -7.22 -29.11
C LYS A 109 -0.96 -8.12 -29.13
N LYS A 110 -0.95 -9.17 -28.33
CA LYS A 110 0.13 -10.18 -28.29
C LYS A 110 -0.49 -11.58 -28.24
N PRO A 111 -0.82 -12.19 -29.40
CA PRO A 111 -1.52 -13.48 -29.45
C PRO A 111 -0.76 -14.66 -28.82
N GLU A 112 0.55 -14.48 -28.58
CA GLU A 112 1.39 -15.47 -27.93
C GLU A 112 1.20 -15.51 -26.42
N PHE A 113 0.67 -14.43 -25.83
CA PHE A 113 0.34 -14.36 -24.41
C PHE A 113 -1.09 -14.83 -24.25
N LYS A 114 -1.25 -16.01 -23.65
CA LYS A 114 -2.51 -16.75 -23.56
C LYS A 114 -3.12 -16.71 -22.17
N THR A 115 -2.42 -16.13 -21.20
CA THR A 115 -2.85 -16.07 -19.80
C THR A 115 -2.50 -14.72 -19.19
N ILE A 116 -3.18 -14.37 -18.09
CA ILE A 116 -2.81 -13.22 -17.25
C ILE A 116 -1.36 -13.36 -16.76
N ARG A 117 -0.92 -14.61 -16.50
CA ARG A 117 0.44 -14.91 -16.03
C ARG A 117 1.50 -14.53 -17.06
N ASP A 118 1.26 -14.76 -18.34
CA ASP A 118 2.20 -14.39 -19.41
C ASP A 118 2.46 -12.88 -19.43
N TRP A 119 1.39 -12.09 -19.29
CA TRP A 119 1.48 -10.63 -19.19
C TRP A 119 2.20 -10.19 -17.92
N LEU A 120 1.83 -10.77 -16.78
CA LEU A 120 2.44 -10.46 -15.49
C LEU A 120 3.94 -10.79 -15.48
N ASP A 121 4.34 -11.97 -15.95
CA ASP A 121 5.74 -12.39 -16.04
C ASP A 121 6.54 -11.45 -16.95
N HIS A 122 5.97 -11.04 -18.10
CA HIS A 122 6.62 -10.08 -18.99
C HIS A 122 6.86 -8.72 -18.31
N ILE A 123 5.83 -8.15 -17.67
CA ILE A 123 5.92 -6.87 -16.96
C ILE A 123 6.91 -6.97 -15.79
N SER A 124 6.81 -8.05 -15.01
CA SER A 124 7.71 -8.37 -13.89
C SER A 124 9.17 -8.44 -14.34
N ASP A 125 9.46 -9.13 -15.44
CA ASP A 125 10.82 -9.29 -15.94
C ASP A 125 11.36 -7.98 -16.54
N ALA A 126 10.52 -7.22 -17.24
CA ALA A 126 10.87 -5.90 -17.77
C ALA A 126 11.23 -4.91 -16.64
N LEU A 127 10.51 -4.98 -15.52
CA LEU A 127 10.70 -4.10 -14.35
C LEU A 127 11.57 -4.70 -13.24
N LYS A 128 12.09 -5.92 -13.44
CA LYS A 128 12.92 -6.68 -12.49
C LYS A 128 12.32 -6.74 -11.09
N CYS A 129 11.00 -6.94 -11.00
CA CYS A 129 10.25 -6.85 -9.77
C CYS A 129 9.33 -8.05 -9.56
N ARG A 130 9.59 -8.82 -8.49
CA ARG A 130 8.77 -9.95 -8.05
C ARG A 130 7.95 -9.65 -6.79
N LYS A 131 8.04 -8.42 -6.24
CA LYS A 131 7.29 -7.99 -5.06
C LYS A 131 5.94 -7.46 -5.50
N LEU A 132 4.85 -8.05 -4.99
CA LEU A 132 3.48 -7.68 -5.33
C LEU A 132 2.76 -7.06 -4.13
N LYS A 133 1.91 -6.08 -4.42
CA LYS A 133 0.80 -5.63 -3.58
C LYS A 133 -0.49 -6.01 -4.28
N ILE A 134 -1.44 -6.58 -3.57
CA ILE A 134 -2.71 -7.04 -4.15
C ILE A 134 -3.83 -6.16 -3.62
N ILE A 135 -4.70 -5.69 -4.51
CA ILE A 135 -5.92 -4.99 -4.17
C ILE A 135 -7.10 -5.78 -4.71
N PHE A 136 -8.07 -6.05 -3.84
CA PHE A 136 -9.38 -6.60 -4.19
C PHE A 136 -10.39 -5.45 -4.20
N ASP A 137 -10.75 -5.00 -5.40
CA ASP A 137 -11.57 -3.80 -5.64
C ASP A 137 -12.77 -4.10 -6.52
N GLY A 138 -13.87 -4.52 -5.90
CA GLY A 138 -15.05 -5.02 -6.60
C GLY A 138 -15.32 -6.46 -6.21
N LEU A 139 -16.58 -6.86 -6.32
CA LEU A 139 -17.06 -8.12 -5.78
C LEU A 139 -16.47 -9.26 -6.61
N ALA A 140 -15.39 -9.87 -6.11
CA ALA A 140 -14.83 -11.12 -6.62
C ALA A 140 -15.78 -12.33 -6.45
N TYR A 141 -17.07 -12.18 -6.78
CA TYR A 141 -18.11 -13.21 -6.80
C TYR A 141 -17.85 -14.34 -7.81
N TYR A 142 -16.78 -14.25 -8.62
CA TYR A 142 -16.50 -15.22 -9.67
C TYR A 142 -15.10 -15.82 -9.62
N LYS A 143 -14.21 -15.37 -8.73
CA LYS A 143 -12.78 -15.74 -8.75
C LYS A 143 -12.33 -16.14 -7.35
N PRO A 144 -12.25 -17.45 -7.04
CA PRO A 144 -11.80 -17.92 -5.74
C PRO A 144 -10.40 -17.35 -5.39
N PRO A 145 -10.19 -16.79 -4.17
CA PRO A 145 -8.87 -16.29 -3.76
C PRO A 145 -7.76 -17.32 -3.90
N ILE A 146 -8.08 -18.61 -3.77
CA ILE A 146 -7.13 -19.71 -3.99
C ILE A 146 -6.60 -19.75 -5.42
N GLU A 147 -7.42 -19.49 -6.44
CA GLU A 147 -6.96 -19.43 -7.84
C GLU A 147 -6.03 -18.24 -8.08
N ILE A 148 -6.29 -17.11 -7.40
CA ILE A 148 -5.42 -15.94 -7.45
C ILE A 148 -4.08 -16.28 -6.79
N SER A 149 -4.09 -16.97 -5.65
CA SER A 149 -2.87 -17.47 -5.03
C SER A 149 -2.07 -18.38 -5.98
N ASP A 150 -2.73 -19.32 -6.66
CA ASP A 150 -2.10 -20.22 -7.62
C ASP A 150 -1.51 -19.48 -8.82
N LEU A 151 -2.23 -18.50 -9.38
CA LEU A 151 -1.75 -17.62 -10.46
C LEU A 151 -0.46 -16.90 -10.06
N LEU A 152 -0.39 -16.44 -8.81
CA LEU A 152 0.71 -15.64 -8.27
C LEU A 152 1.82 -16.48 -7.64
N GLN A 153 1.79 -17.81 -7.80
CA GLN A 153 2.82 -18.69 -7.28
C GLN A 153 4.21 -18.29 -7.83
N GLY A 154 5.16 -18.08 -6.90
CA GLY A 154 6.54 -17.65 -7.20
C GLY A 154 6.78 -16.15 -7.02
N TYR A 155 5.74 -15.37 -6.75
CA TYR A 155 5.86 -13.95 -6.40
C TYR A 155 5.92 -13.73 -4.87
N ASN A 156 6.56 -12.63 -4.45
CA ASN A 156 6.56 -12.20 -3.05
C ASN A 156 5.39 -11.25 -2.81
N ILE A 157 4.33 -11.76 -2.22
CA ILE A 157 3.14 -10.99 -1.88
C ILE A 157 3.38 -10.26 -0.57
N SER A 158 3.51 -8.94 -0.65
CA SER A 158 3.89 -8.11 0.49
C SER A 158 2.70 -7.51 1.24
N SER A 159 1.61 -7.21 0.53
CA SER A 159 0.45 -6.54 1.09
C SER A 159 -0.81 -6.97 0.35
N VAL A 160 -1.92 -7.02 1.11
CA VAL A 160 -3.28 -7.26 0.62
C VAL A 160 -4.16 -6.10 1.07
N SER A 161 -4.91 -5.51 0.13
CA SER A 161 -5.91 -4.47 0.37
C SER A 161 -7.28 -4.95 -0.09
N CYS A 162 -8.31 -4.68 0.68
CA CYS A 162 -9.71 -5.03 0.40
C CYS A 162 -10.56 -3.75 0.46
N THR A 163 -10.90 -3.19 -0.71
CA THR A 163 -11.62 -1.91 -0.84
C THR A 163 -13.13 -2.11 -0.95
N ILE A 164 -13.58 -3.06 -1.76
CA ILE A 164 -15.01 -3.37 -1.95
C ILE A 164 -15.19 -4.89 -1.94
N CYS A 165 -15.05 -5.50 -0.76
CA CYS A 165 -15.21 -6.94 -0.56
C CYS A 165 -16.45 -7.27 0.28
N ASN A 166 -17.17 -8.33 -0.08
CA ASN A 166 -18.20 -8.88 0.82
C ASN A 166 -17.55 -9.56 2.03
N PRO A 167 -18.21 -9.54 3.20
CA PRO A 167 -17.65 -10.12 4.41
C PRO A 167 -17.19 -11.59 4.31
N PRO A 168 -17.92 -12.53 3.64
CA PRO A 168 -17.47 -13.92 3.54
C PRO A 168 -16.10 -14.08 2.88
N LEU A 169 -15.74 -13.17 1.96
CA LEU A 169 -14.54 -13.25 1.14
C LEU A 169 -13.25 -13.00 1.93
N ILE A 170 -13.29 -12.24 3.04
CA ILE A 170 -12.07 -11.94 3.81
C ILE A 170 -11.48 -13.21 4.41
N GLY A 171 -12.32 -14.13 4.88
CA GLY A 171 -11.88 -15.44 5.38
C GLY A 171 -11.11 -16.22 4.32
N ASP A 172 -11.67 -16.33 3.11
CA ASP A 172 -11.05 -17.03 1.99
C ASP A 172 -9.73 -16.37 1.55
N ILE A 173 -9.67 -15.03 1.54
CA ILE A 173 -8.43 -14.29 1.24
C ILE A 173 -7.38 -14.53 2.34
N MET A 174 -7.77 -14.54 3.61
CA MET A 174 -6.84 -14.86 4.71
C MET A 174 -6.29 -16.28 4.61
N GLU A 175 -7.09 -17.23 4.13
CA GLU A 175 -6.68 -18.62 3.91
C GLU A 175 -5.81 -18.80 2.67
N ALA A 176 -6.09 -18.05 1.60
CA ALA A 176 -5.25 -18.02 0.40
C ALA A 176 -3.90 -17.31 0.63
N PHE A 177 -3.84 -16.33 1.53
CA PHE A 177 -2.65 -15.52 1.81
C PHE A 177 -2.26 -15.50 3.30
N PRO A 178 -1.92 -16.67 3.89
CA PRO A 178 -1.70 -16.80 5.33
C PRO A 178 -0.44 -16.06 5.83
N GLU A 179 0.58 -15.92 4.97
CA GLU A 179 1.86 -15.30 5.33
C GLU A 179 1.86 -13.76 5.25
N VAL A 180 0.83 -13.15 4.66
CA VAL A 180 0.78 -11.68 4.47
C VAL A 180 0.54 -10.97 5.80
N ARG A 181 1.40 -10.00 6.12
CA ARG A 181 1.36 -9.23 7.38
C ARG A 181 1.04 -7.74 7.20
N GLU A 182 0.85 -7.30 5.97
CA GLU A 182 0.44 -5.92 5.65
C GLU A 182 -0.98 -5.94 5.06
N TRP A 183 -1.94 -5.34 5.78
CA TRP A 183 -3.36 -5.39 5.42
C TRP A 183 -4.00 -4.01 5.38
N GLU A 184 -4.85 -3.78 4.39
CA GLU A 184 -5.69 -2.57 4.28
C GLU A 184 -7.15 -2.95 4.05
N LEU A 185 -8.10 -2.37 4.79
CA LEU A 185 -9.52 -2.80 4.78
C LEU A 185 -10.48 -1.59 4.76
N GLU A 186 -11.42 -1.54 3.80
CA GLU A 186 -12.33 -0.40 3.59
C GLU A 186 -13.77 -0.58 4.08
N ALA A 187 -14.27 -1.81 4.30
CA ALA A 187 -15.62 -2.07 4.82
C ALA A 187 -15.61 -2.94 6.09
N HIS A 188 -16.78 -3.23 6.68
CA HIS A 188 -16.94 -4.17 7.80
C HIS A 188 -16.72 -5.60 7.29
N PRO A 189 -15.50 -6.15 7.35
CA PRO A 189 -15.12 -7.28 6.51
C PRO A 189 -15.42 -8.63 7.15
N PHE A 190 -15.82 -8.65 8.42
CA PHE A 190 -15.76 -9.87 9.21
C PHE A 190 -17.16 -10.40 9.51
N GLU A 191 -17.37 -11.68 9.20
CA GLU A 191 -18.49 -12.48 9.67
C GLU A 191 -18.02 -13.58 10.63
N GLY A 192 -18.85 -13.92 11.61
CA GLY A 192 -18.55 -14.98 12.57
C GLY A 192 -17.25 -14.76 13.35
N ASP A 193 -16.37 -15.77 13.35
CA ASP A 193 -15.09 -15.80 14.07
C ASP A 193 -13.91 -15.19 13.27
N GLN A 194 -14.14 -14.75 12.03
CA GLN A 194 -13.11 -14.18 11.16
C GLN A 194 -12.44 -12.96 11.81
N LYS A 195 -13.21 -12.17 12.57
CA LYS A 195 -12.71 -11.00 13.29
C LYS A 195 -11.66 -11.41 14.32
N GLU A 196 -11.99 -12.36 15.18
CA GLU A 196 -11.11 -12.87 16.24
C GLU A 196 -9.86 -13.51 15.63
N ARG A 197 -10.03 -14.31 14.56
CA ARG A 197 -8.91 -14.87 13.80
C ARG A 197 -8.00 -13.77 13.26
N PHE A 198 -8.55 -12.71 12.66
CA PHE A 198 -7.77 -11.59 12.13
C PHE A 198 -7.03 -10.82 13.24
N LEU A 199 -7.72 -10.45 14.32
CA LEU A 199 -7.16 -9.70 15.44
C LEU A 199 -6.05 -10.48 16.17
N SER A 200 -6.09 -11.82 16.13
CA SER A 200 -5.06 -12.67 16.72
C SER A 200 -3.74 -12.72 15.92
N ARG A 201 -3.71 -12.19 14.69
CA ARG A 201 -2.51 -12.18 13.85
C ARG A 201 -1.53 -11.11 14.33
N SER A 202 -0.24 -11.44 14.27
CA SER A 202 0.83 -10.46 14.39
C SER A 202 1.07 -9.80 13.03
N LEU A 203 0.81 -8.50 12.93
CA LEU A 203 0.85 -7.74 11.68
C LEU A 203 2.01 -6.74 11.67
N ASP A 204 2.63 -6.55 10.51
CA ASP A 204 3.64 -5.52 10.30
C ASP A 204 2.98 -4.18 9.96
N PHE A 205 1.87 -4.21 9.23
CA PHE A 205 1.13 -3.02 8.84
C PHE A 205 -0.38 -3.29 8.80
N PHE A 206 -1.17 -2.36 9.32
CA PHE A 206 -2.62 -2.40 9.24
C PHE A 206 -3.19 -1.01 8.97
N GLN A 207 -4.06 -0.90 7.96
CA GLN A 207 -4.78 0.33 7.64
C GLN A 207 -6.28 0.10 7.51
N THR A 208 -7.09 0.95 8.13
CA THR A 208 -8.51 1.07 7.74
C THR A 208 -8.63 2.11 6.64
N LEU A 209 -9.36 1.80 5.58
CA LEU A 209 -9.74 2.70 4.48
C LEU A 209 -11.19 3.17 4.68
N SER A 210 -11.65 4.13 3.88
CA SER A 210 -12.94 4.83 4.06
C SER A 210 -14.11 3.90 4.38
N ARG A 211 -14.81 4.12 5.52
CA ARG A 211 -16.02 3.41 6.01
C ARG A 211 -15.78 2.21 6.94
N PHE A 212 -14.55 1.77 7.17
CA PHE A 212 -14.27 0.78 8.21
C PHE A 212 -13.85 1.44 9.53
N HIS A 213 -14.62 1.16 10.59
CA HIS A 213 -14.33 1.59 11.95
C HIS A 213 -14.01 0.35 12.78
N ILE A 214 -12.72 0.10 13.02
CA ILE A 214 -12.28 -1.07 13.80
C ILE A 214 -12.79 -1.04 15.24
N GLY A 215 -13.00 0.15 15.81
CA GLY A 215 -13.39 0.34 17.20
C GLY A 215 -12.23 0.13 18.18
N ILE A 216 -12.27 0.85 19.31
CA ILE A 216 -11.17 0.87 20.28
C ILE A 216 -10.92 -0.50 20.93
N GLU A 217 -11.95 -1.29 21.21
CA GLU A 217 -11.78 -2.61 21.85
C GLU A 217 -10.96 -3.57 20.98
N ASN A 218 -11.24 -3.59 19.68
CA ASN A 218 -10.51 -4.43 18.74
C ASN A 218 -9.08 -3.92 18.56
N LEU A 219 -8.90 -2.60 18.42
CA LEU A 219 -7.57 -1.99 18.33
C LEU A 219 -6.68 -2.34 19.52
N LEU A 220 -7.26 -2.39 20.74
CA LEU A 220 -6.55 -2.77 21.96
C LEU A 220 -6.11 -4.25 21.98
N GLN A 221 -6.74 -5.12 21.21
CA GLN A 221 -6.43 -6.55 21.17
C GLN A 221 -5.37 -6.91 20.11
N MET A 222 -5.09 -6.02 19.17
CA MET A 222 -4.14 -6.28 18.09
C MET A 222 -2.69 -6.36 18.57
N ASP A 223 -1.88 -7.11 17.82
CA ASP A 223 -0.42 -7.00 17.82
C ASP A 223 0.03 -6.52 16.44
N CYS A 224 0.17 -5.20 16.27
CA CYS A 224 0.62 -4.61 15.02
C CYS A 224 1.75 -3.60 15.23
N LYS A 225 2.74 -3.57 14.31
CA LYS A 225 3.82 -2.59 14.34
C LYS A 225 3.36 -1.22 13.87
N VAL A 226 2.68 -1.14 12.73
CA VAL A 226 2.23 0.15 12.17
C VAL A 226 0.74 0.13 11.90
N ILE A 227 0.00 1.01 12.55
CA ILE A 227 -1.45 1.12 12.45
C ILE A 227 -1.84 2.49 11.90
N ARG A 228 -2.69 2.52 10.87
CA ARG A 228 -3.33 3.73 10.35
C ARG A 228 -4.83 3.57 10.36
N ILE A 229 -5.54 4.41 11.09
CA ILE A 229 -7.00 4.32 11.17
C ILE A 229 -7.64 5.64 10.77
N ASN A 230 -8.86 5.55 10.24
CA ASN A 230 -9.56 6.70 9.67
C ASN A 230 -10.02 7.70 10.72
N GLU A 231 -10.31 7.23 11.93
CA GLU A 231 -10.75 8.09 13.00
C GLU A 231 -10.56 7.43 14.37
N LEU A 232 -10.27 8.26 15.36
CA LEU A 232 -10.52 7.98 16.77
C LEU A 232 -11.14 9.23 17.39
N THR A 233 -11.76 9.11 18.56
CA THR A 233 -11.99 10.30 19.39
C THR A 233 -10.77 10.58 20.27
N ALA A 234 -10.65 11.79 20.80
CA ALA A 234 -9.62 12.10 21.80
C ALA A 234 -9.71 11.17 23.03
N GLN A 235 -10.93 10.80 23.45
CA GLN A 235 -11.14 9.87 24.57
C GLN A 235 -10.72 8.43 24.22
N GLN A 236 -11.00 7.96 23.00
CA GLN A 236 -10.51 6.65 22.53
C GLN A 236 -8.99 6.64 22.41
N THR A 237 -8.39 7.74 21.94
CA THR A 237 -6.94 7.93 21.88
C THR A 237 -6.32 7.90 23.27
N ASN A 238 -6.90 8.63 24.25
CA ASN A 238 -6.49 8.57 25.65
C ASN A 238 -6.54 7.15 26.20
N ARG A 239 -7.64 6.43 25.92
CA ARG A 239 -7.80 5.04 26.34
C ARG A 239 -6.70 4.16 25.75
N PHE A 240 -6.41 4.29 24.46
CA PHE A 240 -5.29 3.58 23.82
C PHE A 240 -3.97 3.88 24.52
N LEU A 241 -3.64 5.16 24.72
CA LEU A 241 -2.39 5.59 25.35
C LEU A 241 -2.25 5.03 26.77
N ARG A 242 -3.30 5.07 27.59
CA ARG A 242 -3.31 4.49 28.95
C ARG A 242 -3.00 2.99 28.93
N HIS A 243 -3.62 2.24 28.01
CA HIS A 243 -3.36 0.79 27.88
C HIS A 243 -1.94 0.52 27.36
N TRP A 244 -1.43 1.34 26.43
CA TRP A 244 -0.07 1.18 25.92
C TRP A 244 0.97 1.47 27.02
N ILE A 245 0.77 2.54 27.80
CA ILE A 245 1.63 2.92 28.94
C ILE A 245 1.63 1.83 30.01
N SER A 246 0.47 1.28 30.38
CA SER A 246 0.35 0.15 31.31
C SER A 246 0.77 -1.19 30.71
N SER A 247 1.19 -1.20 29.43
CA SER A 247 1.69 -2.38 28.70
C SER A 247 0.65 -3.47 28.42
N GLY A 248 -0.63 -3.07 28.41
CA GLY A 248 -1.79 -3.93 28.14
C GLY A 248 -2.14 -4.09 26.66
N THR A 249 -1.46 -3.41 25.72
CA THR A 249 -1.78 -3.50 24.28
C THR A 249 -0.56 -3.27 23.38
N ASN A 250 -0.60 -3.80 22.15
CA ASN A 250 0.30 -3.52 21.02
C ASN A 250 1.78 -3.38 21.44
N ARG A 251 2.38 -4.44 22.01
CA ARG A 251 3.74 -4.38 22.57
C ARG A 251 4.80 -4.05 21.52
N ASN A 252 4.58 -4.52 20.30
CA ASN A 252 5.45 -4.32 19.14
C ASN A 252 5.18 -3.03 18.37
N LEU A 253 4.23 -2.18 18.80
CA LEU A 253 3.87 -0.94 18.13
C LEU A 253 5.09 -0.07 17.84
N GLU A 254 5.29 0.31 16.60
CA GLU A 254 6.26 1.31 16.14
C GLU A 254 5.54 2.63 15.83
N SER A 255 4.33 2.56 15.25
CA SER A 255 3.53 3.74 14.95
C SER A 255 2.02 3.46 14.98
N LEU A 256 1.23 4.37 15.55
CA LEU A 256 -0.22 4.45 15.35
C LEU A 256 -0.56 5.88 14.93
N SER A 257 -1.39 6.05 13.89
CA SER A 257 -1.93 7.35 13.52
C SER A 257 -3.42 7.32 13.22
N ALA A 258 -4.12 8.37 13.64
CA ALA A 258 -5.56 8.56 13.45
C ALA A 258 -5.88 10.06 13.46
N PRO A 259 -6.69 10.58 12.53
CA PRO A 259 -7.25 11.91 12.68
C PRO A 259 -8.45 11.89 13.64
N PHE A 260 -8.76 13.05 14.20
CA PHE A 260 -9.99 13.29 14.95
C PHE A 260 -10.41 14.75 14.80
N LYS A 261 -11.71 15.04 14.93
CA LYS A 261 -12.24 16.39 14.81
C LYS A 261 -11.71 17.27 15.95
N GLU A 262 -11.22 18.46 15.63
CA GLU A 262 -10.77 19.44 16.63
C GLU A 262 -11.95 20.00 17.43
N TYR A 263 -11.75 20.20 18.73
CA TYR A 263 -12.67 20.89 19.63
C TYR A 263 -11.94 21.47 20.84
N GLU A 264 -12.47 22.54 21.44
CA GLU A 264 -11.85 23.14 22.62
C GLU A 264 -11.69 22.13 23.76
N GLY A 265 -10.46 21.98 24.25
CA GLY A 265 -10.13 21.06 25.34
C GLY A 265 -9.75 19.63 24.92
N TYR A 266 -9.64 19.34 23.61
CA TYR A 266 -9.24 18.01 23.14
C TYR A 266 -7.93 17.50 23.75
N GLN A 267 -6.96 18.38 24.03
CA GLN A 267 -5.69 18.00 24.67
C GLN A 267 -5.88 17.53 26.11
N GLN A 268 -6.81 18.14 26.86
CA GLN A 268 -7.11 17.74 28.23
C GLN A 268 -7.72 16.35 28.24
N ASP A 269 -8.65 16.07 27.32
CA ASP A 269 -9.23 14.73 27.15
C ASP A 269 -8.18 13.70 26.71
N LEU A 270 -7.32 14.06 25.75
CA LEU A 270 -6.29 13.17 25.21
C LEU A 270 -5.24 12.78 26.27
N PHE A 271 -4.82 13.72 27.12
CA PHE A 271 -3.78 13.51 28.12
C PHE A 271 -4.29 13.31 29.55
N ASN A 272 -5.61 13.27 29.77
CA ASN A 272 -6.18 13.09 31.10
C ASN A 272 -5.57 11.86 31.79
N GLY A 273 -5.03 12.05 33.00
CA GLY A 273 -4.44 10.98 33.81
C GLY A 273 -3.23 10.27 33.18
N ILE A 274 -2.54 10.90 32.22
CA ILE A 274 -1.29 10.40 31.63
C ILE A 274 -0.15 11.34 32.03
N GLN A 275 1.00 10.76 32.42
CA GLN A 275 2.23 11.53 32.56
C GLN A 275 2.90 11.70 31.20
N TYR A 276 3.17 12.95 30.82
CA TYR A 276 3.84 13.31 29.57
C TYR A 276 4.80 14.49 29.79
N SER A 277 5.69 14.73 28.84
CA SER A 277 6.58 15.89 28.82
C SER A 277 6.48 16.59 27.47
N ALA A 278 6.26 17.90 27.45
CA ALA A 278 6.23 18.67 26.21
C ALA A 278 7.63 18.74 25.59
N VAL A 279 7.72 18.52 24.28
CA VAL A 279 8.95 18.72 23.51
C VAL A 279 9.02 20.21 23.13
N PRO A 280 10.14 20.91 23.41
CA PRO A 280 10.32 22.29 22.98
C PRO A 280 10.18 22.43 21.46
N GLU A 281 9.58 23.51 20.98
CA GLU A 281 9.31 23.73 19.56
C GLU A 281 10.56 23.63 18.69
N GLU A 282 11.73 24.06 19.19
CA GLU A 282 12.99 23.99 18.45
C GLU A 282 13.49 22.56 18.23
N ARG A 283 12.94 21.60 18.98
CA ARG A 283 13.23 20.17 18.89
C ARG A 283 12.12 19.37 18.20
N CYS A 284 10.98 20.00 17.90
CA CYS A 284 9.93 19.36 17.13
C CYS A 284 10.46 19.00 15.75
N ARG A 285 10.46 17.71 15.42
CA ARG A 285 10.82 17.23 14.08
C ARG A 285 9.54 16.90 13.34
N VAL A 286 9.25 17.62 12.26
CA VAL A 286 8.18 17.22 11.33
C VAL A 286 8.55 15.81 10.86
N SER A 287 7.68 14.85 11.15
CA SER A 287 7.82 13.53 10.57
C SER A 287 7.73 13.67 9.06
N ASN A 288 8.76 13.23 8.32
CA ASN A 288 8.69 13.08 6.87
C ASN A 288 7.53 12.13 6.54
N VAL A 289 6.34 12.68 6.38
CA VAL A 289 5.25 12.02 5.68
C VAL A 289 5.51 12.37 4.22
N PRO A 290 5.79 11.40 3.35
CA PRO A 290 5.66 11.66 1.92
C PRO A 290 4.23 12.16 1.71
N ASN A 291 4.09 13.37 1.17
CA ASN A 291 2.86 14.00 0.69
C ASN A 291 2.07 14.93 1.64
N LEU A 292 2.13 14.87 2.97
CA LEU A 292 1.27 15.79 3.78
C LEU A 292 1.74 17.25 3.79
N SER A 293 3.05 17.50 3.83
CA SER A 293 3.59 18.87 3.88
C SER A 293 3.47 19.62 2.55
N GLU A 294 3.31 18.92 1.43
CA GLU A 294 3.10 19.54 0.11
C GLU A 294 1.65 20.03 -0.06
N PHE A 295 0.67 19.39 0.59
CA PHE A 295 -0.73 19.79 0.54
C PHE A 295 -1.16 20.75 1.65
N PHE A 296 -0.46 20.76 2.80
CA PHE A 296 -0.84 21.57 3.97
C PHE A 296 0.35 22.39 4.51
N PRO A 297 0.52 23.66 4.08
CA PRO A 297 1.64 24.50 4.53
C PRO A 297 1.51 25.06 5.96
N ASP A 298 0.32 25.01 6.58
CA ASP A 298 0.02 25.64 7.88
C ASP A 298 -0.06 24.65 9.07
N VAL A 299 0.63 23.50 8.99
CA VAL A 299 0.52 22.46 10.03
C VAL A 299 1.20 22.91 11.33
N ILE A 300 0.40 23.18 12.37
CA ILE A 300 0.92 23.32 13.74
C ILE A 300 1.29 21.93 14.23
N VAL A 301 2.57 21.74 14.55
CA VAL A 301 3.12 20.49 15.08
C VAL A 301 3.49 20.68 16.54
N VAL A 302 2.76 20.01 17.44
CA VAL A 302 3.17 19.88 18.84
C VAL A 302 3.57 18.45 19.14
N GLN A 303 4.61 18.29 19.96
CA GLN A 303 5.15 16.98 20.33
C GLN A 303 5.22 16.79 21.85
N PHE A 304 4.95 15.57 22.27
CA PHE A 304 4.98 15.15 23.66
C PHE A 304 5.71 13.82 23.79
N GLU A 305 6.44 13.62 24.87
CA GLU A 305 7.07 12.34 25.20
C GLU A 305 6.28 11.63 26.29
N ILE A 306 6.07 10.33 26.09
CA ILE A 306 5.54 9.40 27.10
C ILE A 306 6.47 8.20 27.24
N ARG A 307 6.31 7.46 28.33
CA ARG A 307 7.12 6.27 28.62
C ARG A 307 6.24 5.12 29.07
N ARG A 308 6.47 3.94 28.47
CA ARG A 308 5.81 2.70 28.87
C ARG A 308 6.37 2.22 30.22
N GLN A 309 5.49 1.81 31.13
CA GLN A 309 5.85 1.49 32.51
C GLN A 309 6.59 0.17 32.66
N SER A 310 6.26 -0.85 31.85
CA SER A 310 6.84 -2.19 32.01
C SER A 310 8.32 -2.28 31.60
N ASP A 311 8.72 -1.56 30.54
CA ASP A 311 10.04 -1.71 29.92
C ASP A 311 10.73 -0.39 29.61
N GLY A 312 10.13 0.74 29.98
CA GLY A 312 10.71 2.06 29.78
C GLY A 312 10.73 2.52 28.32
N ARG A 313 10.06 1.81 27.39
CA ARG A 313 10.02 2.20 25.97
C ARG A 313 9.47 3.61 25.83
N LYS A 314 10.23 4.49 25.16
CA LYS A 314 9.81 5.88 24.91
C LYS A 314 8.95 5.94 23.67
N ALA A 315 7.95 6.83 23.70
CA ALA A 315 7.20 7.19 22.52
C ALA A 315 7.01 8.70 22.43
N THR A 316 7.03 9.19 21.20
CA THR A 316 6.69 10.58 20.86
C THR A 316 5.27 10.61 20.33
N ILE A 317 4.42 11.40 20.96
CA ILE A 317 3.11 11.77 20.45
C ILE A 317 3.29 13.06 19.67
N GLN A 318 2.82 13.07 18.43
CA GLN A 318 2.80 14.22 17.55
C GLN A 318 1.34 14.52 17.20
N LEU A 319 0.95 15.78 17.35
CA LEU A 319 -0.35 16.29 16.93
C LEU A 319 -0.10 17.30 15.82
N GLU A 320 -0.69 17.05 14.65
CA GLU A 320 -0.60 17.87 13.45
C GLU A 320 -2.01 18.45 13.19
N GLN A 321 -2.19 19.77 13.28
CA GLN A 321 -3.48 20.40 12.97
C GLN A 321 -3.62 20.59 11.45
N ILE A 322 -4.71 20.08 10.88
CA ILE A 322 -5.03 20.13 9.46
C ILE A 322 -6.51 20.50 9.32
N TYR A 323 -6.79 21.76 8.95
CA TYR A 323 -8.15 22.33 8.98
C TYR A 323 -8.83 22.10 10.35
N ASP A 324 -10.04 21.54 10.35
CA ASP A 324 -10.83 21.23 11.56
C ASP A 324 -10.48 19.87 12.18
N PHE A 325 -9.32 19.29 11.83
CA PHE A 325 -8.88 17.98 12.32
C PHE A 325 -7.50 18.05 12.98
N ILE A 326 -7.34 17.24 14.01
CA ILE A 326 -6.05 16.92 14.61
C ILE A 326 -5.63 15.53 14.13
N HIS A 327 -4.53 15.45 13.41
CA HIS A 327 -3.90 14.18 13.08
C HIS A 327 -2.97 13.77 14.23
N PHE A 328 -3.42 12.79 15.02
CA PHE A 328 -2.64 12.19 16.07
C PHE A 328 -1.72 11.13 15.51
N ARG A 329 -0.48 11.10 16.02
CA ARG A 329 0.47 10.02 15.78
C ARG A 329 1.26 9.72 17.04
N ILE A 330 1.34 8.46 17.43
CA ILE A 330 2.33 7.97 18.39
C ILE A 330 3.40 7.20 17.64
N LYS A 331 4.67 7.53 17.86
CA LYS A 331 5.82 6.78 17.37
C LYS A 331 6.62 6.25 18.55
N SER A 332 6.80 4.95 18.62
CA SER A 332 7.56 4.32 19.70
C SER A 332 8.89 3.79 19.18
N LEU A 333 9.99 4.35 19.68
CA LEU A 333 11.32 3.97 19.24
C LEU A 333 11.58 2.51 19.65
N PRO A 334 12.06 1.63 18.76
CA PRO A 334 12.54 0.33 19.18
C PRO A 334 13.69 0.51 20.17
N ILE A 335 13.78 -0.39 21.16
CA ILE A 335 14.77 -0.34 22.24
C ILE A 335 16.22 -0.28 21.69
N SER A 336 16.44 -0.76 20.44
CA SER A 336 17.75 -0.83 19.79
C SER A 336 18.38 0.49 19.34
N ASP A 337 17.64 1.59 19.21
CA ASP A 337 18.21 2.87 18.73
C ASP A 337 18.72 3.79 19.85
N SER A 338 18.44 3.43 21.11
CA SER A 338 18.91 4.20 22.29
C SER A 338 20.39 4.00 22.62
N LEU A 339 21.12 3.13 21.89
CA LEU A 339 22.55 2.85 22.09
C LEU A 339 23.48 3.47 21.03
N ARG A 340 22.98 4.29 20.10
CA ARG A 340 23.83 5.08 19.18
C ARG A 340 23.88 6.56 19.54
N THR A 341 24.11 6.86 20.82
CA THR A 341 24.68 8.14 21.26
C THR A 341 25.65 7.84 22.38
N ASN A 342 26.84 7.36 21.99
CA ASN A 342 28.11 7.50 22.69
C ASN A 342 29.10 6.57 21.99
N LEU A 343 29.78 7.10 20.98
CA LEU A 343 31.23 6.95 20.78
C LEU A 343 31.61 7.85 19.60
N SER A 344 32.59 8.69 19.90
CA SER A 344 33.31 9.68 19.09
C SER A 344 33.63 9.27 17.66
#